data_AF-A0A6G3UHV8-F1
#
_entry.id   AF-A0A6G3UHV8-F1
#
_cell.length_a   1.000
_cell.length_b   1.000
_cell.length_c   1.000
_cell.angle_alpha   90.00
_cell.angle_beta   90.00
_cell.angle_gamma   90.00
#
_symmetry.space_group_name_H-M   'P 1'
#
loop_
_entity.id
_entity.type
_entity.pdbx_description
1 polymer ?
#
loop_
_entity_poly.entity_id
_entity_poly.type
_entity_poly.pdbx_seq_one_letter_code
_entity_poly.pdbx_strand_id
1 'polypeptide(L)' 'MPEQEETPAVGSIVVDVGRWDQPLVGEFRGVAGPYWTLRSPKGGTEWEVRPEHTREATPAERLAARTARENARSRGEVA' A
#
# COMPACT_ATOMS: atom_id res chain seq x y z
N MET A 1 22.33 -7.77 -11.60
CA MET A 1 21.16 -8.47 -12.16
C MET A 1 20.01 -7.49 -12.03
N PRO A 2 19.29 -7.08 -13.08
CA PRO A 2 18.14 -6.21 -12.89
C PRO A 2 17.02 -7.13 -12.43
N GLU A 3 16.87 -7.27 -11.11
CA GLU A 3 15.77 -8.03 -10.54
C GLU A 3 14.51 -7.21 -10.80
N GLN A 4 13.88 -7.59 -11.91
CA GLN A 4 12.45 -7.66 -12.16
C GLN A 4 11.63 -6.53 -11.52
N GLU A 5 10.97 -5.79 -12.40
CA GLU A 5 9.72 -5.08 -12.12
C GLU A 5 8.63 -6.11 -11.77
N GLU A 6 8.85 -6.87 -10.70
CA GLU A 6 8.00 -7.94 -10.21
C GLU A 6 6.89 -7.29 -9.40
N THR A 7 5.71 -7.21 -10.02
CA THR A 7 4.48 -6.83 -9.34
C THR A 7 4.39 -7.55 -7.99
N PRO A 8 4.26 -6.80 -6.87
CA PRO A 8 4.20 -7.37 -5.54
C PRO A 8 3.09 -8.42 -5.44
N ALA A 9 3.22 -9.40 -4.55
CA ALA A 9 2.12 -10.31 -4.27
C ALA A 9 0.91 -9.54 -3.70
N VAL A 10 -0.31 -9.94 -4.06
CA VAL A 10 -1.53 -9.37 -3.46
C VAL A 10 -1.47 -9.50 -1.93
N GLY A 11 -1.71 -8.40 -1.22
CA GLY A 11 -1.52 -8.27 0.23
C GLY A 11 -0.15 -7.73 0.64
N SER A 12 0.78 -7.49 -0.30
CA SER A 12 2.06 -6.84 0.00
C SER A 12 1.86 -5.38 0.37
N ILE A 13 2.64 -4.89 1.34
CA ILE A 13 2.62 -3.49 1.73
C ILE A 13 3.56 -2.70 0.84
N VAL A 14 3.02 -1.68 0.18
CA VAL A 14 3.76 -0.75 -0.66
C VAL A 14 3.48 0.69 -0.23
N VAL A 15 4.38 1.59 -0.58
CA VAL A 15 4.27 3.01 -0.26
C VAL A 15 4.14 3.80 -1.56
N ASP A 16 3.02 4.51 -1.70
CA ASP A 16 2.78 5.51 -2.74
C ASP A 16 3.47 6.81 -2.33
N VAL A 17 4.48 7.20 -3.10
CA VAL A 17 5.26 8.43 -2.87
C VAL A 17 4.99 9.50 -3.93
N GLY A 18 4.13 9.23 -4.92
CA GLY A 18 3.98 10.13 -6.07
C GLY A 18 2.64 10.85 -6.16
N ARG A 19 1.58 10.33 -5.51
CA ARG A 19 0.24 10.94 -5.64
C ARG A 19 -0.12 11.92 -4.51
N TRP A 20 0.61 11.90 -3.40
CA TRP A 20 0.22 12.59 -2.16
C TRP A 20 1.33 13.47 -1.62
N ASP A 21 0.96 14.54 -0.90
CA ASP A 21 1.89 15.44 -0.18
C ASP A 21 2.74 14.68 0.87
N GLN A 22 2.22 13.55 1.35
CA GLN A 22 2.91 12.64 2.27
C GLN A 22 2.88 11.20 1.72
N PRO A 23 3.93 10.39 1.95
CA PRO A 23 3.96 8.99 1.55
C PRO A 23 2.78 8.21 2.13
N LEU A 24 2.00 7.58 1.28
CA LEU A 24 0.80 6.83 1.68
C LEU A 24 1.07 5.34 1.61
N VAL A 25 0.84 4.64 2.73
CA VAL A 25 1.05 3.19 2.81
C VAL A 25 -0.23 2.46 2.44
N GLY A 26 -0.14 1.53 1.49
CA GLY A 26 -1.26 0.75 0.97
C GLY A 26 -0.94 -0.73 0.83
N GLU A 27 -1.96 -1.57 0.98
CA GLU A 27 -1.91 -3.00 0.64
C GLU A 27 -2.14 -3.16 -0.86
N PHE A 28 -1.23 -3.81 -1.57
CA PHE A 28 -1.37 -4.11 -2.99
C PHE A 28 -2.53 -5.09 -3.22
N ARG A 29 -3.50 -4.70 -4.04
CA ARG A 29 -4.69 -5.50 -4.36
C ARG A 29 -4.61 -6.16 -5.73
N GLY A 30 -3.84 -5.60 -6.65
CA GLY A 30 -3.69 -6.12 -8.00
C GLY A 30 -3.28 -5.04 -8.99
N VAL A 31 -3.23 -5.43 -10.26
CA VAL A 31 -2.90 -4.54 -11.38
C VAL A 31 -4.19 -4.21 -12.14
N ALA A 32 -4.45 -2.92 -12.32
CA ALA A 32 -5.54 -2.37 -13.14
C ALA A 32 -4.94 -1.63 -14.34
N GLY A 33 -4.66 -2.37 -15.42
CA GLY A 33 -4.01 -1.83 -16.61
C GLY A 33 -2.58 -1.33 -16.29
N PRO A 34 -2.23 -0.06 -16.57
CA PRO A 34 -0.92 0.49 -16.23
C PRO A 34 -0.78 0.95 -14.76
N TYR A 35 -1.84 0.81 -13.96
CA TYR A 35 -1.86 1.22 -12.57
C TYR A 35 -1.93 0.01 -11.63
N TRP A 36 -1.45 0.18 -10.41
CA TRP A 36 -1.63 -0.74 -9.30
C TRP A 36 -2.79 -0.26 -8.43
N THR A 37 -3.65 -1.19 -8.04
CA THR A 37 -4.73 -0.93 -7.09
C THR A 37 -4.21 -1.17 -5.69
N LEU A 38 -4.24 -0.15 -4.85
CA LEU A 38 -3.88 -0.23 -3.43
C LEU A 38 -5.12 -0.02 -2.56
N ARG A 39 -5.08 -0.57 -1.35
CA ARG A 39 -6.09 -0.35 -0.32
C ARG A 39 -5.47 0.14 0.97
N SER A 40 -6.15 1.04 1.67
CA SER A 40 -5.64 1.54 2.95
C SER A 40 -5.68 0.42 4.00
N PRO A 41 -4.58 0.19 4.77
CA PRO A 41 -4.55 -0.82 5.83
C PRO A 41 -5.57 -0.54 6.95
N LYS A 42 -5.93 0.73 7.14
CA LYS A 42 -6.90 1.20 8.14
C LYS A 42 -8.37 0.92 7.77
N GLY A 43 -8.63 0.25 6.65
CA GLY A 43 -9.97 0.25 6.06
C GLY A 43 -10.26 1.58 5.34
N GLY A 44 -11.08 1.53 4.30
CA GLY A 44 -11.39 2.69 3.45
C GLY A 44 -11.13 2.45 1.96
N THR A 45 -11.04 3.57 1.24
CA THR A 45 -11.02 3.66 -0.22
C THR A 45 -9.83 2.94 -0.85
N GLU A 46 -10.10 2.17 -1.90
CA GLU A 46 -9.08 1.66 -2.81
C GLU A 46 -8.68 2.78 -3.78
N TRP A 47 -7.38 2.95 -4.03
CA TRP A 47 -6.87 3.95 -4.96
C TRP A 47 -5.88 3.34 -5.94
N GLU A 48 -5.81 3.95 -7.12
CA GLU A 48 -4.89 3.56 -8.17
C GLU A 48 -3.60 4.39 -8.07
N VAL A 49 -2.46 3.74 -8.18
CA VAL A 49 -1.13 4.36 -8.18
C VAL A 49 -0.32 3.82 -9.36
N ARG A 50 0.61 4.61 -9.89
CA ARG A 50 1.53 4.07 -10.90
C ARG A 50 2.66 3.31 -10.23
N PRO A 51 3.09 2.16 -10.78
CA PRO A 51 4.23 1.39 -10.25
C PRO A 51 5.49 2.24 -10.07
N GLU A 52 5.78 3.14 -11.01
CA GLU A 52 6.90 4.10 -10.97
C GLU A 52 6.88 5.04 -9.75
N HIS A 53 5.71 5.27 -9.16
CA HIS A 53 5.51 6.10 -7.97
C HIS A 53 5.33 5.28 -6.70
N THR A 54 5.54 3.96 -6.78
CA THR A 54 5.53 3.08 -5.62
C THR A 54 6.94 2.67 -5.27
N ARG A 55 7.15 2.48 -3.97
CA ARG A 55 8.33 1.78 -3.48
C ARG A 55 7.91 0.70 -2.50
N GLU A 56 8.79 -0.27 -2.33
CA GLU A 56 8.64 -1.24 -1.26
C GLU A 56 8.66 -0.55 0.11
N ALA A 57 7.76 -0.98 0.99
CA ALA A 57 7.72 -0.50 2.35
C ALA A 57 8.93 -1.03 3.13
N THR A 58 9.61 -0.14 3.86
CA THR A 58 10.67 -0.53 4.79
C THR A 58 10.09 -1.37 5.94
N PRO A 59 10.90 -2.15 6.67
CA PRO A 59 10.42 -2.92 7.82
C PRO A 59 9.65 -2.08 8.86
N ALA A 60 10.10 -0.85 9.10
CA ALA A 60 9.43 0.10 9.99
C ALA A 60 8.04 0.51 9.47
N GLU A 61 7.92 0.74 8.16
CA GLU A 61 6.64 1.10 7.54
C GLU A 61 5.69 -0.09 7.42
N ARG A 62 6.20 -1.29 7.20
CA ARG A 62 5.41 -2.53 7.26
C ARG A 62 4.83 -2.73 8.66
N LEU A 63 5.64 -2.46 9.70
CA LEU A 63 5.17 -2.48 11.09
C LEU A 63 4.12 -1.39 11.33
N ALA A 64 4.39 -0.15 10.89
CA ALA A 64 3.44 0.96 11.01
C ALA A 64 2.11 0.68 10.28
N ALA A 65 2.14 0.03 9.10
CA ALA A 65 0.94 -0.37 8.37
C ALA A 65 0.12 -1.42 9.13
N ARG A 66 0.80 -2.41 9.72
CA ARG A 66 0.16 -3.42 10.57
C ARG A 66 -0.46 -2.78 11.80
N THR A 67 0.27 -1.91 12.49
CA THR A 67 -0.23 -1.16 13.64
C THR A 67 -1.38 -0.22 13.25
N ALA A 68 -1.31 0.41 12.08
CA ALA A 68 -2.39 1.24 11.55
C ALA A 68 -3.67 0.43 11.33
N ARG A 69 -3.56 -0.77 10.76
CA ARG A 69 -4.68 -1.71 10.61
C ARG A 69 -5.29 -2.10 11.95
N GLU A 70 -4.45 -2.44 12.94
CA GLU A 70 -4.92 -2.80 14.27
C GLU A 70 -5.54 -1.61 15.03
N ASN A 71 -4.95 -0.43 14.90
CA ASN A 71 -5.47 0.81 15.45
C ASN A 71 -6.84 1.16 14.85
N ALA A 72 -7.01 1.01 13.54
CA ALA A 72 -8.29 1.25 12.89
C ALA A 72 -9.36 0.25 13.33
N ARG A 73 -8.97 -1.03 13.50
CA ARG A 73 -9.85 -2.06 14.09
C ARG A 73 -10.27 -1.71 15.51
N SER A 74 -9.35 -1.26 16.36
CA SER A 74 -9.64 -0.85 17.74
C SER A 74 -10.47 0.43 17.83
N ARG A 75 -10.41 1.30 16.82
CA ARG A 75 -11.18 2.56 16.75
C ARG A 75 -12.59 2.36 16.17
N GLY A 76 -12.95 1.15 15.77
CA GLY A 76 -14.26 0.83 15.18
C GLY A 76 -14.43 1.33 13.73
N GLU A 77 -13.33 1.69 13.06
CA GLU A 77 -13.31 2.19 11.68
C GLU A 77 -13.24 1.04 10.64
N VAL A 78 -13.05 -0.20 11.11
CA VAL A 78 -13.05 -1.42 10.28
C VAL A 78 -14.14 -2.35 10.82
N ALA A 79 -15.26 -2.42 10.11
CA ALA A 79 -16.28 -3.45 10.28
C ALA A 79 -15.91 -4.70 9.48
#